data_AF-A0A0T7SBB1-F1
#
_entry.id   AF-A0A0T7SBB1-F1
#
_cell.length_a   1.000
_cell.length_b   1.000
_cell.length_c   1.000
_cell.angle_alpha   90.00
_cell.angle_beta   90.00
_cell.angle_gamma   90.00
#
_symmetry.space_group_name_H-M   'P 1'
#
loop_
_entity.id
_entity.type
_entity.pdbx_description
1 polymer ?
#
loop_
_entity_poly.entity_id
_entity_poly.type
_entity_poly.pdbx_seq_one_letter_code
_entity_poly.pdbx_strand_id
1 'polypeptide(L)'
;MEFLAKIIKGERNKNKQFWKYTFIDIQTGKEDWFLNNYRIGYIPSLSGKLKLEWDKNGNYKLYQDFKQDEEFEEEEGIDWLEEELGKGTKKIDDKLARRPIKFKHQDLVEFVEGLKKSGVPYKEIATGLKRSDRMLRYWRKPIVKPLQKVGAKRRFDRKCLHYLLSSIHTKKAKTLREMSDYVFDKTDKRFCVATIYLVLKKIKYSYQVVPYRHPQQKQNLPEVIEFMERVNKLPPRQILSTDESGHPLNLASRRGWGLKGQKLLTLNPVMVPTIL
;
A
#
# COMPACT_ATOMS: atom_id res chain seq x y z
N MET A 1 30.03 -0.08 -12.24
CA MET A 1 30.02 1.40 -12.30
C MET A 1 29.11 1.91 -11.21
N GLU A 2 29.52 2.96 -10.52
CA GLU A 2 28.76 3.56 -9.42
C GLU A 2 28.40 5.00 -9.78
N PHE A 3 27.15 5.37 -9.57
CA PHE A 3 26.60 6.69 -9.85
C PHE A 3 25.93 7.24 -8.61
N LEU A 4 26.05 8.54 -8.38
CA LEU A 4 25.17 9.25 -7.44
C LEU A 4 23.93 9.67 -8.24
N ALA A 5 22.90 8.85 -8.23
CA ALA A 5 21.82 8.94 -9.21
C ALA A 5 20.47 9.27 -8.57
N LYS A 6 19.67 10.03 -9.32
CA LYS A 6 18.24 10.24 -9.07
C LYS A 6 17.45 9.59 -10.19
N ILE A 7 16.66 8.56 -9.86
CA ILE A 7 15.81 7.87 -10.85
C ILE A 7 14.58 8.75 -11.11
N ILE A 8 14.43 9.21 -12.35
CA ILE A 8 13.35 10.12 -12.76
C ILE A 8 12.11 9.32 -13.14
N LYS A 9 12.31 8.25 -13.92
CA LYS A 9 11.22 7.59 -14.64
C LYS A 9 11.47 6.11 -14.76
N GLY A 10 10.40 5.32 -14.60
CA GLY A 10 10.38 3.90 -14.85
C GLY A 10 9.24 3.55 -15.79
N GLU A 11 9.56 3.06 -16.97
CA GLU A 11 8.58 2.60 -17.95
C GLU A 11 8.68 1.11 -18.17
N ARG A 12 7.53 0.48 -18.39
CA ARG A 12 7.48 -0.95 -18.72
C ARG A 12 7.64 -1.10 -20.24
N ASN A 13 8.60 -1.90 -20.67
CA ASN A 13 8.84 -2.14 -22.10
C ASN A 13 7.61 -2.81 -22.75
N LYS A 14 7.44 -2.69 -24.07
CA LYS A 14 6.27 -3.14 -24.85
C LYS A 14 5.92 -4.62 -24.59
N ASN A 15 6.93 -5.46 -24.37
CA ASN A 15 6.77 -6.90 -24.08
C ASN A 15 6.36 -7.20 -22.62
N LYS A 16 6.15 -6.17 -21.79
CA LYS A 16 5.75 -6.23 -20.37
C LYS A 16 6.70 -7.01 -19.45
N GLN A 17 7.85 -7.45 -19.92
CA GLN A 17 8.76 -8.29 -19.13
C GLN A 17 9.84 -7.50 -18.39
N PHE A 18 10.23 -6.34 -18.92
CA PHE A 18 11.32 -5.50 -18.40
C PHE A 18 10.85 -4.10 -18.08
N TRP A 19 11.50 -3.48 -17.11
CA TRP A 19 11.41 -2.06 -16.78
C TRP A 19 12.66 -1.36 -17.29
N LYS A 20 12.45 -0.27 -18.01
CA LYS A 20 13.48 0.69 -18.39
C LYS A 20 13.41 1.86 -17.43
N TYR A 21 14.53 2.14 -16.79
CA TYR A 21 14.68 3.23 -15.85
C TYR A 21 15.58 4.31 -16.43
N THR A 22 15.13 5.55 -16.33
CA THR A 22 15.93 6.74 -16.66
C THR A 22 16.35 7.41 -15.36
N PHE A 23 17.63 7.75 -15.24
CA PHE A 23 18.18 8.44 -14.09
C PHE A 23 19.05 9.63 -14.53
N ILE A 24 19.16 10.62 -13.65
CA ILE A 24 20.17 11.69 -13.76
C ILE A 24 21.31 11.33 -12.81
N ASP A 25 22.52 11.36 -13.32
CA ASP A 25 23.72 11.39 -12.49
C ASP A 25 23.91 12.81 -11.94
N ILE A 26 23.90 12.96 -10.62
CA ILE A 26 23.95 14.24 -9.92
C ILE A 26 25.32 14.88 -10.07
N GLN A 27 26.38 14.09 -10.20
CA GLN A 27 27.73 14.61 -10.33
C GLN A 27 27.97 15.24 -11.72
N THR A 28 27.40 14.64 -12.76
CA THR A 28 27.64 15.06 -14.15
C THR A 28 26.47 15.80 -14.79
N GLY A 29 25.29 15.77 -14.16
CA GLY A 29 24.04 16.31 -14.69
C GLY A 29 23.51 15.56 -15.92
N LYS A 30 24.11 14.42 -16.29
CA LYS A 30 23.75 13.68 -17.51
C LYS A 30 22.63 12.68 -17.24
N GLU A 31 21.71 12.60 -18.20
CA GLU A 31 20.68 11.57 -18.23
C GLU A 31 21.20 10.28 -18.86
N ASP A 32 20.81 9.16 -18.25
CA ASP A 32 21.21 7.84 -18.67
C ASP A 32 20.12 6.82 -18.31
N TRP A 33 20.26 5.58 -18.79
CA TRP A 33 19.23 4.56 -18.59
C TRP A 33 19.81 3.18 -18.28
N PHE A 34 18.99 2.38 -17.62
CA PHE A 34 19.31 0.98 -17.33
C PHE A 34 18.05 0.11 -17.35
N LEU A 35 18.25 -1.21 -17.42
CA LEU A 35 17.17 -2.19 -17.43
C LEU A 35 17.11 -2.99 -16.13
N ASN A 36 15.90 -3.36 -15.73
CA ASN A 36 15.66 -4.31 -14.66
C ASN A 36 14.39 -5.13 -14.95
N ASN A 37 14.40 -6.41 -14.61
CA ASN A 37 13.24 -7.29 -14.81
C ASN A 37 12.09 -7.00 -13.84
N TYR A 38 12.36 -6.23 -12.80
CA TYR A 38 11.39 -5.93 -11.76
C TYR A 38 11.30 -4.44 -11.53
N ARG A 39 10.17 -4.03 -10.97
CA ARG A 39 9.99 -2.65 -10.55
C ARG A 39 10.92 -2.39 -9.36
N ILE A 40 11.81 -1.42 -9.48
CA ILE A 40 12.64 -0.92 -8.38
C ILE A 40 11.76 -0.08 -7.47
N GLY A 41 11.84 -0.31 -6.16
CA GLY A 41 11.31 0.60 -5.17
C GLY A 41 12.30 1.73 -5.00
N TYR A 42 11.96 2.92 -5.47
CA TYR A 42 12.75 4.13 -5.30
C TYR A 42 11.82 5.31 -5.06
N ILE A 43 12.32 6.30 -4.32
CA ILE A 43 11.67 7.58 -4.14
C ILE A 43 12.14 8.52 -5.27
N PRO A 44 11.26 9.00 -6.18
CA PRO A 44 11.66 9.76 -7.37
C PRO A 44 12.41 11.08 -7.08
N SER A 45 12.21 11.66 -5.89
CA SER A 45 12.87 12.89 -5.46
C SER A 45 14.27 12.67 -4.88
N LEU A 46 14.57 11.46 -4.42
CA LEU A 46 15.72 11.20 -3.54
C LEU A 46 16.91 10.60 -4.29
N SER A 47 18.08 11.18 -4.06
CA SER A 47 19.35 10.70 -4.58
C SER A 47 19.79 9.42 -3.88
N GLY A 48 20.44 8.52 -4.60
CA GLY A 48 21.05 7.33 -4.02
C GLY A 48 22.28 6.87 -4.77
N LYS A 49 23.02 5.95 -4.18
CA LYS A 49 24.16 5.28 -4.80
C LYS A 49 23.64 4.16 -5.68
N LEU A 50 23.68 4.36 -6.99
CA LEU A 50 23.26 3.42 -8.03
C LEU A 50 24.46 2.65 -8.56
N LYS A 51 24.42 1.32 -8.42
CA LYS A 51 25.42 0.43 -9.00
C LYS A 51 24.86 -0.24 -10.24
N LEU A 52 25.53 -0.01 -11.37
CA LEU A 52 25.21 -0.59 -12.67
C LEU A 52 26.38 -1.42 -13.18
N GLU A 53 26.07 -2.48 -13.91
CA GLU A 53 27.04 -3.32 -14.60
C GLU A 53 26.68 -3.39 -16.08
N TRP A 54 27.70 -3.44 -16.96
CA TRP A 54 27.45 -3.72 -18.36
C TRP A 54 27.22 -5.22 -18.54
N ASP A 55 26.30 -5.57 -19.42
CA ASP A 55 26.17 -6.95 -19.89
C ASP A 55 27.48 -7.44 -20.55
N LYS A 56 27.69 -8.75 -20.64
CA LYS A 56 28.88 -9.40 -21.24
C LYS A 56 29.16 -8.92 -22.67
N ASN A 57 28.10 -8.53 -23.39
CA ASN A 57 28.16 -8.02 -24.75
C ASN A 57 28.30 -6.49 -24.84
N GLY A 58 28.33 -5.78 -23.70
CA GLY A 58 28.44 -4.31 -23.65
C GLY A 58 27.19 -3.54 -24.10
N ASN A 59 26.09 -4.22 -24.40
CA ASN A 59 24.92 -3.62 -25.04
C ASN A 59 23.95 -2.93 -24.06
N TYR A 60 23.91 -3.38 -22.80
CA TYR A 60 22.92 -2.93 -21.83
C TYR A 60 23.54 -2.66 -20.46
N LYS A 61 23.06 -1.61 -19.78
CA LYS A 61 23.32 -1.34 -18.36
C LYS A 61 22.30 -2.09 -17.52
N LEU A 62 22.78 -3.00 -16.68
CA LEU A 62 21.99 -3.85 -15.81
C LEU A 62 22.04 -3.35 -14.37
N TYR A 63 20.88 -3.35 -13.72
CA TYR A 63 20.74 -2.98 -12.33
C TYR A 63 21.40 -4.00 -11.39
N GLN A 64 22.36 -3.55 -10.58
CA GLN A 64 22.87 -4.36 -9.46
C GLN A 64 22.19 -3.99 -8.14
N ASP A 65 22.36 -2.73 -7.72
CA ASP A 65 21.92 -2.23 -6.42
C ASP A 65 21.63 -0.72 -6.48
N PHE A 66 20.75 -0.25 -5.60
CA PHE A 66 20.45 1.16 -5.42
C PHE A 66 20.13 1.41 -3.96
N LYS A 67 21.04 2.12 -3.29
CA LYS A 67 20.88 2.50 -1.89
C LYS A 67 20.60 3.98 -1.82
N GLN A 68 19.39 4.30 -1.40
CA GLN A 68 18.97 5.64 -1.09
C GLN A 68 19.39 5.95 0.35
N ASP A 69 20.19 6.99 0.55
CA ASP A 69 20.65 7.40 1.88
C ASP A 69 19.45 8.01 2.63
N GLU A 70 18.95 7.30 3.65
CA GLU A 70 17.77 7.69 4.46
C GLU A 70 18.08 8.79 5.50
N GLU A 71 19.26 9.41 5.46
CA GLU A 71 19.71 10.37 6.48
C GLU A 71 19.21 11.82 6.29
N PHE A 72 18.35 12.10 5.30
CA PHE A 72 17.85 13.46 5.04
C PHE A 72 16.37 13.65 5.44
N GLU A 73 16.20 14.48 6.48
CA GLU A 73 15.03 15.22 6.98
C GLU A 73 13.71 14.44 7.21
N GLU A 74 13.45 14.11 8.49
CA GLU A 74 12.19 13.54 8.99
C GLU A 74 10.94 14.34 8.56
N GLU A 75 11.06 15.60 8.16
CA GLU A 75 9.96 16.46 7.74
C GLU A 75 9.54 16.25 6.26
N GLU A 76 10.47 16.12 5.30
CA GLU A 76 10.12 15.93 3.87
C GLU A 76 9.58 14.52 3.57
N GLY A 77 10.05 13.50 4.31
CA GLY A 77 9.57 12.13 4.18
C GLY A 77 8.11 11.94 4.62
N ILE A 78 7.62 12.80 5.52
CA ILE A 78 6.23 12.84 5.96
C ILE A 78 5.35 13.41 4.84
N ASP A 79 5.77 14.48 4.18
CA ASP A 79 5.00 15.14 3.12
C ASP A 79 4.80 14.28 1.87
N TRP A 80 5.83 13.54 1.44
CA TRP A 80 5.69 12.61 0.31
C TRP A 80 4.77 11.40 0.63
N LEU A 81 4.91 10.83 1.84
CA LEU A 81 3.97 9.83 2.34
C LEU A 81 2.56 10.42 2.46
N GLU A 82 2.41 11.70 2.82
CA GLU A 82 1.13 12.43 2.83
C GLU A 82 0.59 12.70 1.43
N GLU A 83 1.38 12.80 0.37
CA GLU A 83 0.87 12.87 -1.01
C GLU A 83 0.43 11.50 -1.54
N GLU A 84 1.22 10.46 -1.32
CA GLU A 84 0.95 9.11 -1.81
C GLU A 84 -0.17 8.43 -1.00
N LEU A 85 -0.13 8.58 0.33
CA LEU A 85 -1.25 8.25 1.20
C LEU A 85 -2.36 9.26 1.03
N GLY A 86 -2.15 10.57 0.84
CA GLY A 86 -3.16 11.62 0.66
C GLY A 86 -4.21 11.33 -0.39
N LYS A 87 -3.76 10.82 -1.54
CA LYS A 87 -4.63 10.39 -2.65
C LYS A 87 -5.45 9.13 -2.26
N GLY A 88 -4.93 8.31 -1.35
CA GLY A 88 -5.62 7.17 -0.74
C GLY A 88 -6.44 7.51 0.52
N THR A 89 -6.02 8.47 1.33
CA THR A 89 -6.54 8.85 2.64
C THR A 89 -7.68 9.83 2.49
N LYS A 90 -7.69 10.73 1.50
CA LYS A 90 -8.92 11.44 1.10
C LYS A 90 -10.01 10.45 0.70
N LYS A 91 -9.68 9.43 -0.10
CA LYS A 91 -10.60 8.31 -0.43
C LYS A 91 -10.98 7.42 0.76
N ILE A 92 -10.13 7.32 1.79
CA ILE A 92 -10.41 6.55 3.01
C ILE A 92 -11.21 7.41 3.99
N ASP A 93 -10.96 8.70 4.14
CA ASP A 93 -11.74 9.65 4.95
C ASP A 93 -13.14 9.84 4.35
N ASP A 94 -13.28 9.88 3.01
CA ASP A 94 -14.58 9.86 2.30
C ASP A 94 -15.32 8.51 2.44
N LYS A 95 -14.59 7.40 2.58
CA LYS A 95 -15.17 6.07 2.89
C LYS A 95 -15.40 5.84 4.39
N LEU A 96 -14.75 6.63 5.24
CA LEU A 96 -14.88 6.64 6.71
C LEU A 96 -16.04 7.50 7.16
N ALA A 97 -16.44 8.49 6.36
CA ALA A 97 -17.77 9.06 6.41
C ALA A 97 -18.74 7.91 6.13
N ARG A 98 -19.21 7.28 7.23
CA ARG A 98 -20.19 6.20 7.19
C ARG A 98 -21.28 6.59 6.21
N ARG A 99 -21.54 5.75 5.20
CA ARG A 99 -22.72 5.91 4.34
C ARG A 99 -23.88 6.23 5.28
N PRO A 100 -24.49 7.43 5.18
CA PRO A 100 -25.60 7.76 6.05
C PRO A 100 -26.61 6.63 5.91
N ILE A 101 -27.04 6.07 7.03
CA ILE A 101 -28.21 5.20 7.05
C ILE A 101 -29.27 6.01 6.31
N LYS A 102 -29.77 5.48 5.19
CA LYS A 102 -30.80 6.13 4.36
C LYS A 102 -32.13 6.10 5.10
N PHE A 103 -32.18 6.68 6.28
CA PHE A 103 -33.42 7.16 6.83
C PHE A 103 -33.59 8.55 6.22
N LYS A 104 -34.45 8.66 5.20
CA LYS A 104 -34.78 9.97 4.66
C LYS A 104 -35.60 10.69 5.72
N HIS A 105 -34.94 11.62 6.41
CA HIS A 105 -35.56 12.47 7.42
C HIS A 105 -36.83 13.15 6.90
N GLN A 106 -36.86 13.47 5.60
CA GLN A 106 -37.99 14.07 4.89
C GLN A 106 -39.25 13.20 4.98
N ASP A 107 -39.17 11.90 4.67
CA ASP A 107 -40.31 10.98 4.71
C ASP A 107 -40.96 10.91 6.11
N LEU A 108 -40.15 11.02 7.17
CA LEU A 108 -40.61 11.06 8.56
C LEU A 108 -41.30 12.38 8.91
N VAL A 109 -40.77 13.50 8.42
CA VAL A 109 -41.35 14.82 8.60
C VAL A 109 -42.69 14.90 7.89
N GLU A 110 -42.76 14.44 6.64
CA GLU A 110 -44.00 14.38 5.85
C GLU A 110 -45.08 13.53 6.53
N PHE A 111 -44.71 12.36 7.07
CA PHE A 111 -45.63 11.49 7.82
C PHE A 111 -46.19 12.18 9.07
N VAL A 112 -45.33 12.81 9.88
CA VAL A 112 -45.74 13.50 11.11
C VAL A 112 -46.59 14.74 10.80
N GLU A 113 -46.29 15.45 9.71
CA GLU A 113 -47.10 16.60 9.26
C GLU A 113 -48.45 16.16 8.66
N GLY A 114 -48.50 15.02 7.97
CA GLY A 114 -49.74 14.41 7.49
C GLY A 114 -50.71 14.07 8.63
N LEU A 115 -50.23 13.43 9.69
CA LEU A 115 -51.03 13.10 10.88
C LEU A 115 -51.50 14.34 11.66
N LYS A 116 -50.73 15.42 11.62
CA LYS A 116 -51.15 16.69 12.21
C LYS A 116 -52.26 17.35 11.39
N LYS A 117 -52.16 17.30 10.05
CA LYS A 117 -53.19 17.85 9.16
C LYS A 117 -54.53 17.15 9.35
N SER A 118 -54.55 15.88 9.74
CA SER A 118 -55.76 15.14 10.13
C SER A 118 -56.29 15.47 11.53
N GLY A 119 -55.76 16.49 12.22
CA GLY A 119 -56.27 16.97 13.50
C GLY A 119 -55.78 16.20 14.73
N VAL A 120 -54.90 15.20 14.58
CA VAL A 120 -54.42 14.39 15.70
C VAL A 120 -53.42 15.20 16.53
N PRO A 121 -53.62 15.34 17.86
CA PRO A 121 -52.69 16.05 18.72
C PRO A 121 -51.36 15.31 18.82
N TYR A 122 -50.25 16.05 18.92
CA TYR A 122 -48.91 15.46 18.96
C TYR A 122 -48.69 14.45 20.09
N LYS A 123 -49.41 14.59 21.21
CA LYS A 123 -49.38 13.61 22.31
C LYS A 123 -49.82 12.22 21.87
N GLU A 124 -50.85 12.13 21.04
CA GLU A 124 -51.37 10.86 20.53
C GLU A 124 -50.43 10.27 19.48
N ILE A 125 -49.91 11.11 18.58
CA ILE A 125 -48.89 10.71 17.60
C ILE A 125 -47.63 10.16 18.31
N ALA A 126 -47.17 10.84 19.35
CA ALA A 126 -46.01 10.44 20.14
C ALA A 126 -46.23 9.09 20.84
N THR A 127 -47.43 8.90 21.41
CA THR A 127 -47.85 7.64 22.04
C THR A 127 -47.88 6.50 21.02
N GLY A 128 -48.49 6.70 19.85
CA GLY A 128 -48.57 5.70 18.77
C GLY A 128 -47.19 5.30 18.23
N LEU A 129 -46.25 6.25 18.16
CA LEU A 129 -44.88 6.01 17.71
C LEU A 129 -43.93 5.54 18.83
N LYS A 130 -44.40 5.43 20.07
CA LYS A 130 -43.57 5.12 21.26
C LYS A 130 -42.36 6.05 21.39
N ARG A 131 -42.58 7.35 21.17
CA ARG A 131 -41.57 8.42 21.28
C ARG A 131 -42.08 9.56 22.16
N SER A 132 -41.18 10.45 22.57
CA SER A 132 -41.58 11.65 23.31
C SER A 132 -42.03 12.77 22.37
N ASP A 133 -42.97 13.61 22.82
CA ASP A 133 -43.40 14.82 22.09
C ASP A 133 -42.20 15.69 21.70
N ARG A 134 -41.24 15.83 22.62
CA ARG A 134 -39.98 16.56 22.40
C ARG A 134 -39.20 16.01 21.20
N MET A 135 -39.17 14.69 21.01
CA MET A 135 -38.46 14.06 19.90
C MET A 135 -39.15 14.30 18.55
N LEU A 136 -40.49 14.31 18.50
CA LEU A 136 -41.24 14.68 17.30
C LEU A 136 -40.95 16.14 16.89
N ARG A 137 -40.88 17.05 17.86
CA ARG A 137 -40.49 18.45 17.60
C ARG A 137 -39.06 18.57 17.09
N TYR A 138 -38.13 17.77 17.60
CA TYR A 138 -36.77 17.70 17.06
C TYR A 138 -36.73 17.16 15.63
N TRP A 139 -37.59 16.20 15.29
CA TRP A 139 -37.67 15.68 13.92
C TRP A 139 -38.13 16.73 12.91
N ARG A 140 -38.99 17.68 13.28
CA ARG A 140 -39.38 18.77 12.37
C ARG A 140 -38.25 19.76 12.07
N LYS A 141 -37.19 19.80 12.88
CA LYS A 141 -36.08 20.73 12.61
C LYS A 141 -35.31 20.24 11.37
N PRO A 142 -35.05 21.10 10.39
CA PRO A 142 -34.29 20.73 9.21
C PRO A 142 -32.88 20.29 9.62
N ILE A 143 -32.45 19.12 9.13
CA ILE A 143 -31.07 18.67 9.29
C ILE A 143 -30.22 19.44 8.27
N VAL A 144 -29.58 20.54 8.72
CA VAL A 144 -28.70 21.37 7.88
C VAL A 144 -27.47 20.59 7.43
N LYS A 145 -26.97 19.65 8.26
CA LYS A 145 -25.88 18.71 7.95
C LYS A 145 -26.17 17.35 8.58
N PRO A 146 -25.90 16.23 7.90
CA PRO A 146 -26.08 14.90 8.47
C PRO A 146 -25.31 14.81 9.79
N LEU A 147 -26.02 14.58 10.89
CA LEU A 147 -25.43 14.49 12.22
C LEU A 147 -24.57 13.22 12.30
N GLN A 148 -23.27 13.36 12.09
CA GLN A 148 -22.32 12.30 12.40
C GLN A 148 -22.04 12.34 13.90
N LYS A 149 -22.31 11.23 14.60
CA LYS A 149 -21.86 11.08 15.99
C LYS A 149 -20.33 11.21 16.01
N VAL A 150 -19.83 12.18 16.79
CA VAL A 150 -18.40 12.32 17.03
C VAL A 150 -17.92 11.03 17.68
N GLY A 151 -17.14 10.25 16.94
CA GLY A 151 -16.56 9.01 17.45
C GLY A 151 -15.51 9.30 18.52
N ALA A 152 -15.05 8.24 19.19
CA ALA A 152 -13.88 8.34 20.06
C ALA A 152 -12.69 8.92 19.28
N LYS A 153 -11.92 9.80 19.93
CA LYS A 153 -10.68 10.33 19.35
C LYS A 153 -9.79 9.17 18.89
N ARG A 154 -9.14 9.32 17.73
CA ARG A 154 -8.22 8.30 17.21
C ARG A 154 -7.11 8.12 18.24
N ARG A 155 -6.92 6.89 18.76
CA ARG A 155 -5.81 6.55 19.66
C ARG A 155 -4.47 6.45 18.92
N PHE A 156 -4.52 6.32 17.60
CA PHE A 156 -3.39 6.05 16.75
C PHE A 156 -3.12 7.27 15.89
N ASP A 157 -2.04 7.99 16.22
CA ASP A 157 -1.68 9.27 15.61
C ASP A 157 -0.87 9.08 14.33
N ARG A 158 -0.68 10.16 13.57
CA ARG A 158 0.10 10.16 12.32
C ARG A 158 1.54 9.69 12.55
N LYS A 159 2.19 10.17 13.60
CA LYS A 159 3.55 9.76 13.99
C LYS A 159 3.66 8.25 14.25
N CYS A 160 2.68 7.66 14.94
CA CYS A 160 2.62 6.21 15.17
C CYS A 160 2.43 5.43 13.86
N LEU A 161 1.66 5.96 12.91
CA LEU A 161 1.47 5.35 11.59
C LEU A 161 2.74 5.36 10.76
N HIS A 162 3.48 6.47 10.78
CA HIS A 162 4.78 6.57 10.12
C HIS A 162 5.72 5.47 10.62
N TYR A 163 5.99 5.40 11.93
CA TYR A 163 6.91 4.38 12.45
C TYR A 163 6.41 2.94 12.28
N LEU A 164 5.09 2.71 12.30
CA LEU A 164 4.52 1.40 11.99
C LEU A 164 4.86 0.98 10.55
N LEU A 165 4.67 1.87 9.58
CA LEU A 165 4.99 1.59 8.18
C LEU A 165 6.50 1.44 7.97
N SER A 166 7.30 2.31 8.58
CA SER A 166 8.77 2.22 8.54
C SER A 166 9.26 0.89 9.10
N SER A 167 8.64 0.35 10.16
CA SER A 167 9.00 -0.97 10.72
C SER A 167 8.79 -2.12 9.73
N ILE A 168 7.77 -2.01 8.86
CA ILE A 168 7.47 -2.97 7.79
C ILE A 168 8.47 -2.83 6.64
N HIS A 169 8.72 -1.61 6.19
CA HIS A 169 9.59 -1.34 5.04
C HIS A 169 11.07 -1.63 5.34
N THR A 170 11.54 -1.25 6.53
CA THR A 170 12.91 -1.51 6.98
C THR A 170 13.12 -2.96 7.46
N LYS A 171 12.06 -3.78 7.49
CA LYS A 171 12.04 -5.16 7.99
C LYS A 171 12.58 -5.32 9.43
N LYS A 172 12.57 -4.23 10.22
CA LYS A 172 12.99 -4.26 11.63
C LYS A 172 12.04 -5.09 12.50
N ALA A 173 10.77 -5.19 12.11
CA ALA A 173 9.76 -5.99 12.80
C ALA A 173 9.12 -7.02 11.86
N LYS A 174 9.18 -8.30 12.25
CA LYS A 174 8.58 -9.43 11.55
C LYS A 174 7.19 -9.75 12.10
N THR A 175 7.03 -9.65 13.41
CA THR A 175 5.77 -9.96 14.11
C THR A 175 5.01 -8.68 14.46
N LEU A 176 3.69 -8.81 14.66
CA LEU A 176 2.87 -7.68 15.12
C LEU A 176 3.28 -7.18 16.53
N ARG A 177 3.88 -8.07 17.33
CA ARG A 177 4.41 -7.72 18.65
C ARG A 177 5.64 -6.83 18.51
N GLU A 178 6.61 -7.26 17.70
CA GLU A 178 7.79 -6.45 17.37
C GLU A 178 7.41 -5.11 16.74
N MET A 179 6.37 -5.07 15.90
CA MET A 179 5.87 -3.80 15.34
C MET A 179 5.33 -2.88 16.42
N SER A 180 4.61 -3.44 17.39
CA SER A 180 4.09 -2.69 18.53
C SER A 180 5.20 -2.17 19.42
N ASP A 181 6.21 -2.99 19.69
CA ASP A 181 7.35 -2.63 20.52
C ASP A 181 8.20 -1.55 19.81
N TYR A 182 8.45 -1.69 18.51
CA TYR A 182 9.12 -0.67 17.70
C TYR A 182 8.40 0.69 17.70
N VAL A 183 7.06 0.67 17.58
CA VAL A 183 6.26 1.91 17.66
C VAL A 183 6.33 2.51 19.06
N PHE A 184 6.34 1.68 20.11
CA PHE A 184 6.48 2.14 21.48
C PHE A 184 7.85 2.81 21.69
N ASP A 185 8.95 2.18 21.27
CA ASP A 185 10.30 2.73 21.41
C ASP A 185 10.48 4.09 20.72
N LYS A 186 9.73 4.34 19.64
CA LYS A 186 9.81 5.59 18.86
C LYS A 186 8.80 6.67 19.26
N THR A 187 7.72 6.30 19.92
CA THR A 187 6.61 7.25 20.20
C THR A 187 6.18 7.31 21.66
N ASP A 188 6.73 6.45 22.51
CA ASP A 188 6.32 6.24 23.90
C ASP A 188 4.83 5.88 24.07
N LYS A 189 4.21 5.38 22.99
CA LYS A 189 2.80 4.99 22.96
C LYS A 189 2.68 3.49 22.75
N ARG A 190 2.21 2.80 23.79
CA ARG A 190 2.03 1.35 23.74
C ARG A 190 0.68 1.00 23.15
N PHE A 191 0.70 0.20 22.09
CA PHE A 191 -0.51 -0.34 21.47
C PHE A 191 -0.62 -1.83 21.76
N CYS A 192 -1.84 -2.37 21.77
CA CYS A 192 -2.00 -3.81 21.78
C CYS A 192 -1.86 -4.35 20.35
N VAL A 193 -1.44 -5.62 20.22
CA VAL A 193 -1.31 -6.32 18.93
C VAL A 193 -2.59 -6.22 18.10
N ALA A 194 -3.76 -6.32 18.73
CA ALA A 194 -5.05 -6.18 18.06
C ALA A 194 -5.24 -4.78 17.45
N THR A 195 -4.76 -3.72 18.11
CA THR A 195 -4.82 -2.35 17.58
C THR A 195 -3.92 -2.20 16.35
N ILE A 196 -2.68 -2.70 16.41
CA ILE A 196 -1.78 -2.72 15.25
C ILE A 196 -2.44 -3.46 14.08
N TYR A 197 -2.98 -4.65 14.33
CA TYR A 197 -3.66 -5.43 13.30
C TYR A 197 -4.86 -4.67 12.69
N LEU A 198 -5.70 -4.04 13.51
CA LEU A 198 -6.84 -3.26 13.02
C LEU A 198 -6.40 -2.06 12.19
N VAL A 199 -5.33 -1.38 12.59
CA VAL A 199 -4.75 -0.27 11.83
C VAL A 199 -4.25 -0.78 10.47
N LEU A 200 -3.46 -1.85 10.44
CA LEU A 200 -2.96 -2.47 9.20
C LEU A 200 -4.10 -2.89 8.28
N LYS A 201 -5.12 -3.56 8.81
CA LYS A 201 -6.32 -3.96 8.06
C LYS A 201 -7.04 -2.75 7.47
N LYS A 202 -7.12 -1.64 8.21
CA LYS A 202 -7.77 -0.40 7.78
C LYS A 202 -7.03 0.27 6.63
N ILE A 203 -5.70 0.26 6.64
CA ILE A 203 -4.85 0.74 5.53
C ILE A 203 -4.67 -0.32 4.42
N LYS A 204 -5.39 -1.44 4.50
CA LYS A 204 -5.33 -2.57 3.55
C LYS A 204 -3.96 -3.21 3.45
N TYR A 205 -3.17 -3.19 4.51
CA TYR A 205 -2.01 -4.05 4.64
C TYR A 205 -2.45 -5.43 5.12
N SER A 206 -1.82 -6.47 4.57
CA SER A 206 -2.12 -7.86 4.85
C SER A 206 -0.84 -8.69 4.88
N TYR A 207 -0.84 -9.75 5.67
CA TYR A 207 0.20 -10.75 5.65
C TYR A 207 0.01 -11.67 4.44
N GLN A 208 0.95 -11.65 3.50
CA GLN A 208 0.87 -12.33 2.22
C GLN A 208 2.05 -13.27 2.01
N VAL A 209 1.85 -14.26 1.14
CA VAL A 209 2.92 -15.16 0.71
C VAL A 209 3.88 -14.43 -0.22
N VAL A 210 5.16 -14.57 0.08
CA VAL A 210 6.28 -14.05 -0.69
C VAL A 210 6.76 -15.17 -1.61
N PRO A 211 6.69 -15.02 -2.94
CA PRO A 211 7.14 -16.05 -3.86
C PRO A 211 8.65 -16.26 -3.74
N TYR A 212 9.08 -17.52 -3.81
CA TYR A 212 10.49 -17.85 -3.94
C TYR A 212 11.03 -17.32 -5.27
N ARG A 213 12.23 -16.75 -5.22
CA ARG A 213 12.97 -16.35 -6.42
C ARG A 213 14.16 -17.29 -6.58
N HIS A 214 14.33 -17.84 -7.77
CA HIS A 214 15.57 -18.52 -8.11
C HIS A 214 16.68 -17.47 -8.29
N PRO A 215 17.76 -17.53 -7.51
CA PRO A 215 18.83 -16.53 -7.58
C PRO A 215 19.47 -16.46 -8.98
N GLN A 216 19.49 -17.59 -9.70
CA GLN A 216 19.98 -17.69 -11.09
C GLN A 216 19.17 -16.85 -12.09
N GLN A 217 17.89 -16.53 -11.81
CA GLN A 217 17.09 -15.68 -12.70
C GLN A 217 17.64 -14.25 -12.83
N LYS A 218 18.32 -13.74 -11.79
CA LYS A 218 18.96 -12.41 -11.88
C LYS A 218 20.24 -12.46 -12.71
N GLN A 219 20.98 -13.57 -12.64
CA GLN A 219 22.25 -13.75 -13.35
C GLN A 219 22.04 -13.98 -14.85
N ASN A 220 21.02 -14.77 -15.21
CA ASN A 220 20.72 -15.11 -16.61
C ASN A 220 19.75 -14.12 -17.28
N LEU A 221 19.57 -12.94 -16.68
CA LEU A 221 18.72 -11.86 -17.20
C LEU A 221 18.91 -11.60 -18.70
N PRO A 222 20.16 -11.42 -19.18
CA PRO A 222 20.41 -11.05 -20.57
C PRO A 222 20.07 -12.19 -21.53
N GLU A 223 20.48 -13.41 -21.19
CA GLU A 223 20.18 -14.62 -21.95
C GLU A 223 18.67 -14.87 -22.06
N VAL A 224 17.92 -14.62 -20.97
CA VAL A 224 16.46 -14.71 -20.96
C VAL A 224 15.82 -13.63 -21.84
N ILE A 225 16.33 -12.40 -21.84
CA ILE A 225 15.85 -11.33 -22.74
C ILE A 225 16.01 -11.77 -24.20
N GLU A 226 17.23 -12.18 -24.56
CA GLU A 226 17.57 -12.61 -25.92
C GLU A 226 16.75 -13.82 -26.37
N PHE A 227 16.52 -14.78 -25.47
CA PHE A 227 15.67 -15.94 -25.72
C PHE A 227 14.22 -15.52 -25.96
N MET A 228 13.67 -14.64 -25.11
CA MET A 228 12.29 -14.15 -25.26
C MET A 228 12.09 -13.36 -26.55
N GLU A 229 13.06 -12.54 -26.96
CA GLU A 229 13.01 -11.82 -28.24
C GLU A 229 13.04 -12.75 -29.45
N ARG A 230 13.77 -13.87 -29.37
CA ARG A 230 13.77 -14.93 -30.38
C ARG A 230 12.42 -15.66 -30.40
N VAL A 231 11.92 -16.08 -29.24
CA VAL A 231 10.69 -16.89 -29.12
C VAL A 231 9.43 -16.09 -29.42
N ASN A 232 9.38 -14.79 -29.10
CA ASN A 232 8.22 -13.93 -29.42
C ASN A 232 7.96 -13.80 -30.92
N LYS A 233 8.93 -14.15 -31.78
CA LYS A 233 8.75 -14.19 -33.24
C LYS A 233 8.05 -15.46 -33.71
N LEU A 234 7.97 -16.49 -32.86
CA LEU A 234 7.33 -17.76 -33.20
C LEU A 234 5.83 -17.69 -32.89
N PRO A 235 4.98 -18.26 -33.76
CA PRO A 235 3.56 -18.37 -33.47
C PRO A 235 3.33 -19.35 -32.30
N PRO A 236 2.43 -19.03 -31.34
CA PRO A 236 2.23 -19.83 -30.13
C PRO A 236 1.89 -21.31 -30.37
N ARG A 237 1.29 -21.63 -31.52
CA ARG A 237 0.89 -22.99 -31.90
C ARG A 237 2.08 -23.92 -32.22
N GLN A 238 3.28 -23.38 -32.39
CA GLN A 238 4.50 -24.13 -32.70
C GLN A 238 5.39 -24.35 -31.47
N ILE A 239 4.96 -23.89 -30.30
CA ILE A 239 5.75 -23.98 -29.07
C ILE A 239 5.20 -25.14 -28.24
N LEU A 240 5.97 -26.21 -28.15
CA LEU A 240 5.76 -27.31 -27.21
C LEU A 240 6.82 -27.21 -26.13
N SER A 241 6.40 -27.25 -24.87
CA SER A 241 7.30 -27.25 -23.72
C SER A 241 7.03 -28.48 -22.85
N THR A 242 8.08 -29.20 -22.52
CA THR A 242 8.08 -30.28 -21.53
C THR A 242 8.88 -29.83 -20.33
N ASP A 243 8.36 -30.07 -19.13
CA ASP A 243 9.04 -29.73 -17.87
C ASP A 243 8.93 -30.89 -16.89
N GLU A 244 10.00 -31.14 -16.15
CA GLU A 244 10.04 -32.11 -15.05
C GLU A 244 9.89 -31.34 -13.73
N SER A 245 8.69 -31.33 -13.17
CA SER A 245 8.44 -30.62 -11.90
C SER A 245 8.84 -31.47 -10.69
N GLY A 246 9.94 -31.12 -10.03
CA GLY A 246 10.17 -31.54 -8.65
C GLY A 246 9.36 -30.67 -7.68
N HIS A 247 8.64 -31.29 -6.74
CA HIS A 247 7.99 -30.57 -5.63
C HIS A 247 8.82 -30.76 -4.36
N PRO A 248 9.67 -29.80 -3.96
CA PRO A 248 10.46 -29.94 -2.75
C PRO A 248 9.50 -29.89 -1.56
N LEU A 249 9.33 -31.02 -0.87
CA LEU A 249 8.39 -31.17 0.25
C LEU A 249 8.68 -30.22 1.43
N ASN A 250 9.86 -29.59 1.45
CA ASN A 250 10.36 -28.78 2.58
C ASN A 250 10.43 -27.26 2.31
N LEU A 251 9.89 -26.74 1.19
CA LEU A 251 9.86 -25.29 0.94
C LEU A 251 8.64 -24.62 1.61
N ALA A 252 8.77 -24.31 2.90
CA ALA A 252 7.73 -23.59 3.64
C ALA A 252 7.52 -22.16 3.11
N SER A 253 6.35 -21.87 2.55
CA SER A 253 6.01 -20.57 1.95
C SER A 253 6.45 -19.39 2.83
N ARG A 254 7.31 -18.52 2.29
CA ARG A 254 7.72 -17.29 2.99
C ARG A 254 6.52 -16.35 3.06
N ARG A 255 6.42 -15.58 4.15
CA ARG A 255 5.34 -14.59 4.32
C ARG A 255 5.90 -13.24 4.75
N GLY A 256 5.17 -12.17 4.42
CA GLY A 256 5.54 -10.80 4.75
C GLY A 256 4.32 -9.89 4.72
N TRP A 257 4.48 -8.67 5.25
CA TRP A 257 3.41 -7.67 5.24
C TRP A 257 3.48 -6.80 3.99
N GLY A 258 2.35 -6.60 3.31
CA GLY A 258 2.24 -5.73 2.15
C GLY A 258 0.83 -5.30 1.84
N LEU A 259 0.70 -4.36 0.91
CA LEU A 259 -0.60 -3.88 0.44
C LEU A 259 -1.42 -5.00 -0.20
N LYS A 260 -2.68 -5.12 0.21
CA LYS A 260 -3.62 -6.12 -0.30
C LYS A 260 -3.76 -6.01 -1.81
N GLY A 261 -3.44 -7.10 -2.51
CA GLY A 261 -3.51 -7.20 -3.98
C GLY A 261 -2.22 -6.83 -4.72
N GLN A 262 -1.18 -6.39 -4.02
CA GLN A 262 0.17 -6.26 -4.61
C GLN A 262 0.96 -7.55 -4.39
N LYS A 263 1.80 -7.94 -5.35
CA LYS A 263 2.75 -9.04 -5.13
C LYS A 263 3.93 -8.50 -4.31
N LEU A 264 4.22 -9.13 -3.18
CA LEU A 264 5.42 -8.83 -2.41
C LEU A 264 6.68 -9.19 -3.21
N LEU A 265 7.58 -8.23 -3.38
CA LEU A 265 8.87 -8.43 -4.04
C LEU A 265 9.93 -8.64 -2.95
N THR A 266 10.67 -9.74 -3.04
CA THR A 266 11.87 -9.95 -2.22
C THR A 266 13.02 -9.09 -2.73
N LEU A 267 13.31 -8.00 -2.02
CA LEU A 267 14.64 -7.40 -1.99
C LEU A 267 15.46 -8.19 -0.97
N ASN A 268 16.31 -9.10 -1.48
CA ASN A 268 17.30 -9.95 -0.81
C ASN A 268 16.83 -10.91 0.32
N PRO A 269 17.27 -12.18 0.30
CA PRO A 269 17.04 -13.12 1.39
C PRO A 269 18.16 -12.99 2.45
N VAL A 270 17.80 -12.61 3.67
CA VAL A 270 18.53 -13.12 4.84
C VAL A 270 17.61 -14.16 5.47
N MET A 271 18.11 -15.39 5.54
CA MET A 271 17.41 -16.53 6.09
C MET A 271 17.18 -16.30 7.58
N VAL A 272 15.93 -16.43 8.03
CA VAL A 272 15.67 -16.87 9.40
C VAL A 272 14.73 -18.07 9.28
N PRO A 273 15.21 -19.29 9.58
CA PRO A 273 14.33 -20.43 9.68
C PRO A 273 13.33 -20.16 10.82
N THR A 274 12.05 -20.29 10.51
CA THR A 274 11.03 -20.43 11.55
C THR A 274 11.17 -21.86 12.04
N ILE A 275 11.85 -22.05 13.17
CA ILE A 275 11.77 -23.31 13.92
C ILE A 275 10.37 -23.32 14.55
N LEU A 276 9.57 -24.33 14.18
CA LEU A 276 8.31 -24.66 14.85
C LEU A 276 8.61 -25.44 16.14
#